data_AF-A0A482Y6S5-F1
#
_entry.id   AF-A0A482Y6S5-F1
#
_cell.length_a   1.000
_cell.length_b   1.000
_cell.length_c   1.000
_cell.angle_alpha   90.00
_cell.angle_beta   90.00
_cell.angle_gamma   90.00
#
_symmetry.space_group_name_H-M   'P 1'
#
loop_
_entity.id
_entity.type
_entity.pdbx_description
1 polymer ?
#
loop_
_entity_poly.entity_id
_entity_poly.type
_entity_poly.pdbx_seq_one_letter_code
_entity_poly.pdbx_strand_id
1 'polypeptide(L)'
;MPEGRLMKRRTLLAAVSMGTATVAGCVGEPNRTGDENAEPKYEDCNMRVLHYRILPEDVKTEVDTAFHGGQYESNEELLWQQVAGPRVEVLGRDGSYYAPQVDVDNGVYTLQFEEITPQYDSTKYLTVSEVPEVPLDISITITDAQGTVLEEIDLTIEERHSDQKVPVASEFGTYIMEITVEDWGSVTEELTLASAPEPILLNIRDDDEAKSSFSVQIRSISDQGAFACPWEQR
;
A
#
# COMPACT_ATOMS: atom_id res chain seq x y z
N MET A 1 39.68 -23.82 -39.10
CA MET A 1 38.84 -23.56 -37.91
C MET A 1 37.46 -24.13 -38.18
N PRO A 2 36.81 -24.72 -37.17
CA PRO A 2 35.89 -25.84 -37.32
C PRO A 2 34.45 -25.43 -37.66
N GLU A 3 33.76 -26.44 -38.19
CA GLU A 3 32.32 -26.53 -38.48
C GLU A 3 31.44 -26.40 -37.22
N GLY A 4 30.18 -26.01 -37.42
CA GLY A 4 29.15 -26.06 -36.37
C GLY A 4 27.83 -25.40 -36.79
N ARG A 5 27.11 -25.96 -37.77
CA ARG A 5 25.91 -26.79 -37.55
C ARG A 5 24.63 -25.99 -37.30
N LEU A 6 23.95 -25.66 -38.39
CA LEU A 6 22.49 -25.50 -38.43
C LEU A 6 21.83 -26.81 -37.96
N MET A 7 21.04 -26.76 -36.88
CA MET A 7 20.16 -27.85 -36.48
C MET A 7 18.71 -27.37 -36.43
N LYS A 8 17.99 -27.73 -37.49
CA LYS A 8 16.54 -27.99 -37.47
C LYS A 8 16.22 -29.04 -36.40
N ARG A 9 15.04 -28.93 -35.77
CA ARG A 9 14.03 -30.01 -35.78
C ARG A 9 12.69 -29.50 -35.26
N ARG A 10 11.71 -29.58 -36.16
CA ARG A 10 10.27 -29.50 -35.91
C ARG A 10 9.83 -30.74 -35.14
N THR A 11 8.86 -30.59 -34.24
CA THR A 11 7.97 -31.68 -33.85
C THR A 11 6.53 -31.17 -33.92
N LEU A 12 5.89 -31.42 -35.06
CA LEU A 12 4.45 -31.44 -35.24
C LEU A 12 3.98 -32.84 -34.86
N LEU A 13 2.89 -32.96 -34.10
CA LEU A 13 2.01 -34.13 -33.90
C LEU A 13 0.97 -33.70 -32.84
N ALA A 14 -0.34 -33.93 -32.92
CA ALA A 14 -1.23 -34.46 -33.93
C ALA A 14 -2.63 -33.97 -33.54
N ALA A 15 -3.44 -33.58 -34.52
CA ALA A 15 -4.84 -33.24 -34.31
C ALA A 15 -5.62 -34.48 -33.84
N VAL A 16 -6.37 -34.33 -32.75
CA VAL A 16 -7.53 -35.17 -32.44
C VAL A 16 -8.73 -34.24 -32.33
N SER A 17 -9.53 -34.21 -33.38
CA SER A 17 -10.88 -33.65 -33.37
C SER A 17 -11.86 -34.73 -32.94
N MET A 18 -12.65 -34.48 -31.89
CA MET A 18 -14.05 -34.95 -31.77
C MET A 18 -14.68 -34.46 -30.47
N GLY A 19 -15.85 -33.81 -30.59
CA GLY A 19 -16.78 -33.64 -29.47
C GLY A 19 -17.35 -32.23 -29.31
N THR A 20 -18.26 -31.81 -30.18
CA THR A 20 -19.18 -30.70 -29.86
C THR A 20 -20.17 -31.17 -28.78
N ALA A 21 -20.10 -30.57 -27.60
CA ALA A 21 -21.23 -30.51 -26.67
C ALA A 21 -21.48 -29.04 -26.35
N THR A 22 -22.54 -28.49 -26.94
CA THR A 22 -23.11 -27.20 -26.56
C THR A 22 -23.72 -27.33 -25.17
N VAL A 23 -23.12 -26.70 -24.16
CA VAL A 23 -23.80 -26.40 -22.91
C VAL A 23 -23.86 -24.89 -22.79
N ALA A 24 -25.06 -24.37 -23.01
CA ALA A 24 -25.43 -23.02 -22.59
C ALA A 24 -25.54 -23.02 -21.06
N GLY A 25 -24.84 -22.11 -20.41
CA GLY A 25 -24.92 -21.86 -18.96
C GLY A 25 -24.24 -20.54 -18.64
N CYS A 26 -25.01 -19.62 -18.07
CA CYS A 26 -24.66 -18.22 -17.85
C CYS A 26 -23.65 -18.00 -16.71
N VAL A 27 -22.76 -17.03 -16.91
CA VAL A 27 -22.25 -16.02 -15.95
C VAL A 27 -21.72 -16.51 -14.58
N GLY A 28 -20.40 -16.37 -14.40
CA GLY A 28 -19.82 -15.74 -13.22
C GLY A 28 -19.22 -16.65 -12.15
N GLU A 29 -17.96 -17.03 -12.32
CA GLU A 29 -16.95 -17.26 -11.26
C GLU A 29 -15.62 -17.61 -11.96
N PRO A 30 -14.47 -17.01 -11.61
CA PRO A 30 -13.20 -17.43 -12.18
C PRO A 30 -12.85 -18.82 -11.62
N ASN A 31 -13.09 -19.82 -12.47
CA ASN A 31 -12.75 -21.20 -12.24
C ASN A 31 -11.22 -21.34 -12.15
N ARG A 32 -10.75 -21.71 -10.96
CA ARG A 32 -9.43 -22.29 -10.72
C ARG A 32 -9.30 -23.59 -11.52
N THR A 33 -8.84 -23.51 -12.77
CA THR A 33 -8.38 -24.68 -13.52
C THR A 33 -6.86 -24.77 -13.44
N GLY A 34 -6.38 -25.01 -12.22
CA GLY A 34 -5.06 -25.52 -11.88
C GLY A 34 -5.29 -26.61 -10.84
N ASP A 35 -4.51 -27.70 -10.90
CA ASP A 35 -4.56 -28.87 -10.02
C ASP A 35 -5.22 -28.58 -8.65
N GLU A 36 -6.45 -29.04 -8.44
CA GLU A 36 -7.26 -28.73 -7.23
C GLU A 36 -6.63 -29.25 -5.92
N ASN A 37 -5.44 -29.86 -5.97
CA ASN A 37 -4.70 -30.39 -4.83
C ASN A 37 -3.30 -29.78 -4.63
N ALA A 38 -2.91 -28.76 -5.39
CA ALA A 38 -1.66 -28.05 -5.12
C ALA A 38 -1.88 -27.13 -3.91
N GLU A 39 -1.28 -27.46 -2.77
CA GLU A 39 -1.28 -26.54 -1.62
C GLU A 39 -0.47 -25.28 -1.98
N PRO A 40 -0.99 -24.06 -1.71
CA PRO A 40 -0.27 -22.84 -1.97
C PRO A 40 1.04 -22.82 -1.16
N LYS A 41 2.11 -22.35 -1.78
CA LYS A 41 3.44 -22.30 -1.14
C LYS A 41 3.46 -21.30 0.02
N TYR A 42 2.63 -20.27 -0.07
CA TYR A 42 2.56 -19.17 0.87
C TYR A 42 1.16 -19.02 1.47
N GLU A 43 1.11 -18.58 2.71
CA GLU A 43 -0.12 -18.12 3.34
C GLU A 43 -0.41 -16.67 2.91
N ASP A 44 -1.69 -16.36 2.70
CA ASP A 44 -2.15 -15.04 2.26
C ASP A 44 -1.68 -13.93 3.20
N CYS A 45 -1.11 -12.85 2.62
CA CYS A 45 -0.88 -11.63 3.38
C CYS A 45 -2.14 -10.76 3.44
N ASN A 46 -2.49 -10.30 4.64
CA ASN A 46 -3.68 -9.48 4.89
C ASN A 46 -3.41 -7.97 4.87
N MET A 47 -2.26 -7.55 4.37
CA MET A 47 -1.87 -6.14 4.26
C MET A 47 -2.44 -5.50 2.98
N ARG A 48 -2.82 -4.22 3.06
CA ARG A 48 -3.24 -3.44 1.88
C ARG A 48 -2.08 -3.14 0.93
N VAL A 49 -0.92 -2.83 1.51
CA VAL A 49 0.32 -2.52 0.80
C VAL A 49 1.33 -3.59 1.13
N LEU A 50 1.81 -4.29 0.11
CA LEU A 50 2.86 -5.27 0.27
C LEU A 50 4.21 -4.62 -0.05
N HIS A 51 5.17 -4.63 0.86
CA HIS A 51 6.48 -4.04 0.59
C HIS A 51 7.41 -5.03 -0.12
N TYR A 52 8.06 -4.62 -1.22
CA TYR A 52 8.99 -5.48 -1.97
C TYR A 52 10.07 -6.11 -1.09
N ARG A 53 10.57 -5.38 -0.08
CA ARG A 53 11.67 -5.81 0.78
C ARG A 53 11.36 -7.07 1.58
N ILE A 54 10.10 -7.25 1.96
CA ILE A 54 9.68 -8.39 2.80
C ILE A 54 9.35 -9.63 1.94
N LEU A 55 9.16 -9.48 0.62
CA LEU A 55 8.79 -10.59 -0.25
C LEU A 55 9.78 -11.77 -0.16
N PRO A 56 9.30 -13.02 -0.25
CA PRO A 56 10.15 -14.18 -0.46
C PRO A 56 11.01 -14.05 -1.72
N GLU A 57 12.23 -14.61 -1.71
CA GLU A 57 13.22 -14.39 -2.79
C GLU A 57 12.79 -14.90 -4.18
N ASP A 58 12.02 -15.97 -4.23
CA ASP A 58 11.45 -16.49 -5.47
C ASP A 58 10.35 -15.57 -6.03
N VAL A 59 9.51 -14.99 -5.16
CA VAL A 59 8.55 -13.95 -5.53
C VAL A 59 9.28 -12.69 -5.97
N LYS A 60 10.36 -12.28 -5.29
CA LYS A 60 11.19 -11.15 -5.74
C LYS A 60 11.74 -11.37 -7.14
N THR A 61 12.18 -12.59 -7.45
CA THR A 61 12.68 -12.93 -8.79
C THR A 61 11.59 -12.77 -9.86
N GLU A 62 10.37 -13.24 -9.58
CA GLU A 62 9.21 -13.05 -10.45
C GLU A 62 8.90 -11.56 -10.67
N VAL A 63 8.80 -10.80 -9.57
CA VAL A 63 8.52 -9.36 -9.58
C VAL A 63 9.62 -8.58 -10.31
N ASP A 64 10.89 -8.85 -10.04
CA ASP A 64 12.02 -8.20 -10.71
C ASP A 64 12.05 -8.48 -12.20
N THR A 65 11.68 -9.70 -12.61
CA THR A 65 11.55 -10.04 -14.03
C THR A 65 10.43 -9.23 -14.68
N ALA A 66 9.29 -9.09 -14.01
CA ALA A 66 8.18 -8.26 -14.49
C ALA A 66 8.59 -6.79 -14.66
N PHE A 67 9.30 -6.21 -13.68
CA PHE A 67 9.81 -4.84 -13.79
C PHE A 67 10.87 -4.67 -14.87
N HIS A 68 11.78 -5.63 -15.03
CA HIS A 68 12.85 -5.54 -16.02
C HIS A 68 12.36 -5.75 -17.46
N GLY A 69 11.47 -6.71 -17.66
CA GLY A 69 10.92 -7.08 -18.97
C GLY A 69 9.65 -6.33 -19.36
N GLY A 70 9.07 -5.55 -18.44
CA GLY A 70 7.73 -4.97 -18.57
C GLY A 70 6.60 -5.97 -18.25
N GLN A 71 6.88 -7.27 -18.28
CA GLN A 71 5.98 -8.34 -17.89
C GLN A 71 6.74 -9.61 -17.52
N TYR A 72 6.13 -10.45 -16.69
CA TYR A 72 6.55 -11.83 -16.43
C TYR A 72 5.48 -12.78 -16.96
N GLU A 73 5.89 -13.88 -17.60
CA GLU A 73 4.98 -14.91 -18.12
C GLU A 73 5.37 -16.29 -17.59
N SER A 74 4.38 -17.10 -17.22
CA SER A 74 4.57 -18.47 -16.75
C SER A 74 3.45 -19.39 -17.25
N ASN A 75 3.76 -20.67 -17.45
CA ASN A 75 2.74 -21.71 -17.68
C ASN A 75 2.26 -22.35 -16.37
N GLU A 76 2.81 -21.91 -15.24
CA GLU A 76 2.42 -22.28 -13.88
C GLU A 76 1.81 -21.04 -13.21
N GLU A 77 1.03 -21.25 -12.15
CA GLU A 77 0.46 -20.16 -11.36
C GLU A 77 1.56 -19.23 -10.81
N LEU A 78 1.28 -17.93 -10.78
CA LEU A 78 2.23 -16.91 -10.32
C LEU A 78 2.46 -17.02 -8.82
N LEU A 79 3.72 -16.93 -8.39
CA LEU A 79 4.05 -16.88 -6.97
C LEU A 79 3.53 -15.59 -6.33
N TRP A 80 3.45 -14.51 -7.10
CA TRP A 80 2.80 -13.26 -6.68
C TRP A 80 1.37 -13.49 -6.18
N GLN A 81 0.56 -14.28 -6.90
CA GLN A 81 -0.83 -14.55 -6.50
C GLN A 81 -0.94 -15.35 -5.20
N GLN A 82 0.11 -16.08 -4.82
CA GLN A 82 0.13 -16.84 -3.57
C GLN A 82 0.51 -15.98 -2.36
N VAL A 83 1.25 -14.88 -2.55
CA VAL A 83 1.57 -13.94 -1.46
C VAL A 83 0.63 -12.75 -1.39
N ALA A 84 0.14 -12.30 -2.55
CA ALA A 84 -0.81 -11.23 -2.69
C ALA A 84 -2.22 -11.81 -2.45
N GLY A 85 -2.56 -11.94 -1.17
CA GLY A 85 -3.92 -12.29 -0.76
C GLY A 85 -4.94 -11.25 -1.25
N PRO A 86 -6.25 -11.49 -1.05
CA PRO A 86 -7.32 -10.65 -1.60
C PRO A 86 -7.35 -9.20 -1.07
N ARG A 87 -6.52 -8.89 -0.07
CA ARG A 87 -6.41 -7.56 0.53
C ARG A 87 -5.24 -6.75 0.00
N VAL A 88 -4.28 -7.37 -0.67
CA VAL A 88 -3.13 -6.65 -1.24
C VAL A 88 -3.60 -5.90 -2.46
N GLU A 89 -3.59 -4.56 -2.38
CA GLU A 89 -3.97 -3.69 -3.48
C GLU A 89 -2.75 -3.24 -4.28
N VAL A 90 -1.62 -2.99 -3.60
CA VAL A 90 -0.44 -2.39 -4.23
C VAL A 90 0.86 -2.98 -3.69
N LEU A 91 1.87 -3.01 -4.56
CA LEU A 91 3.27 -3.28 -4.21
C LEU A 91 4.00 -1.96 -3.96
N GLY A 92 4.55 -1.79 -2.76
CA GLY A 92 5.47 -0.68 -2.45
C GLY A 92 6.92 -1.05 -2.78
N ARG A 93 7.57 -0.30 -3.68
CA ARG A 93 8.97 -0.49 -4.09
C ARG A 93 9.66 0.85 -4.32
N ASP A 94 10.83 1.02 -3.71
CA ASP A 94 11.70 2.20 -3.89
C ASP A 94 11.00 3.56 -3.71
N GLY A 95 10.04 3.62 -2.78
CA GLY A 95 9.25 4.83 -2.50
C GLY A 95 8.07 5.08 -3.44
N SER A 96 7.87 4.22 -4.43
CA SER A 96 6.73 4.25 -5.36
C SER A 96 5.78 3.08 -5.09
N TYR A 97 4.55 3.18 -5.61
CA TYR A 97 3.53 2.13 -5.47
C TYR A 97 3.09 1.65 -6.84
N TYR A 98 2.81 0.36 -6.94
CA TYR A 98 2.47 -0.28 -8.18
C TYR A 98 1.25 -1.18 -8.03
N ALA A 99 0.26 -1.01 -8.91
CA ALA A 99 -0.87 -1.90 -9.03
C ALA A 99 -0.45 -3.14 -9.83
N PRO A 100 -0.63 -4.36 -9.29
CA PRO A 100 -0.40 -5.58 -10.05
C PRO A 100 -1.50 -5.77 -11.09
N GLN A 101 -1.12 -6.10 -12.31
CA GLN A 101 -2.02 -6.53 -13.38
C GLN A 101 -1.73 -8.00 -13.65
N VAL A 102 -2.70 -8.86 -13.34
CA VAL A 102 -2.60 -10.30 -13.56
C VAL A 102 -3.62 -10.70 -14.62
N ASP A 103 -3.13 -11.35 -15.68
CA ASP A 103 -3.97 -11.91 -16.73
C ASP A 103 -3.67 -13.39 -16.94
N VAL A 104 -4.65 -14.14 -17.43
CA VAL A 104 -4.52 -15.56 -17.76
C VAL A 104 -5.12 -15.79 -19.13
N ASP A 105 -4.28 -16.01 -20.13
CA ASP A 105 -4.69 -16.34 -21.49
C ASP A 105 -4.08 -17.66 -21.96
N ASN A 106 -4.92 -18.56 -22.47
CA ASN A 106 -4.50 -19.87 -22.99
C ASN A 106 -3.59 -20.69 -22.05
N GLY A 107 -3.76 -20.54 -20.72
CA GLY A 107 -2.95 -21.22 -19.71
C GLY A 107 -1.59 -20.58 -19.43
N VAL A 108 -1.32 -19.41 -20.02
CA VAL A 108 -0.18 -18.56 -19.69
C VAL A 108 -0.66 -17.49 -18.70
N TYR A 109 -0.01 -17.43 -17.55
CA TYR A 109 -0.19 -16.41 -16.54
C TYR A 109 0.78 -15.27 -16.81
N THR A 110 0.27 -14.03 -16.82
CA THR A 110 1.06 -12.83 -17.05
C THR A 110 0.96 -11.90 -15.84
N LEU A 111 2.10 -11.39 -15.39
CA LEU A 111 2.21 -10.38 -14.33
C LEU A 111 2.85 -9.10 -14.87
N GLN A 112 2.18 -7.98 -14.68
CA GLN A 112 2.68 -6.63 -14.96
C GLN A 112 2.44 -5.72 -13.76
N PHE A 113 3.15 -4.60 -13.72
CA PHE A 113 3.00 -3.59 -12.67
C PHE A 113 2.83 -2.22 -13.30
N GLU A 114 1.77 -1.52 -12.90
CA GLU A 114 1.51 -0.14 -13.29
C GLU A 114 1.79 0.78 -12.10
N GLU A 115 2.61 1.80 -12.29
CA GLU A 115 2.87 2.80 -11.24
C GLU A 115 1.61 3.63 -10.98
N ILE A 116 1.22 3.74 -9.71
CA ILE A 116 0.04 4.48 -9.28
C ILE A 116 0.31 5.24 -7.98
N THR A 117 -0.56 6.21 -7.69
CA THR A 117 -0.67 6.82 -6.36
C THR A 117 -1.90 6.24 -5.67
N PRO A 118 -1.74 5.30 -4.70
CA PRO A 118 -2.86 4.70 -4.02
C PRO A 118 -3.65 5.74 -3.24
N GLN A 119 -4.95 5.52 -3.08
CA GLN A 119 -5.83 6.43 -2.34
C GLN A 119 -6.69 5.64 -1.36
N TYR A 120 -7.03 6.25 -0.24
CA TYR A 120 -8.07 5.77 0.67
C TYR A 120 -9.45 6.17 0.15
N ASP A 121 -10.46 5.34 0.44
CA ASP A 121 -11.87 5.62 0.11
C ASP A 121 -12.42 6.87 0.81
N SER A 122 -11.71 7.37 1.82
CA SER A 122 -12.07 8.57 2.58
C SER A 122 -10.84 9.35 2.99
N THR A 123 -11.02 10.68 3.10
CA THR A 123 -10.03 11.60 3.65
C THR A 123 -9.58 11.15 5.03
N LYS A 124 -8.26 11.21 5.26
CA LYS A 124 -7.67 10.99 6.58
C LYS A 124 -7.61 12.31 7.34
N TYR A 125 -7.71 12.21 8.66
CA TYR A 125 -7.81 13.36 9.55
C TYR A 125 -6.72 13.30 10.62
N LEU A 126 -6.17 14.46 10.97
CA LEU A 126 -5.48 14.66 12.25
C LEU A 126 -6.55 14.81 13.33
N THR A 127 -6.28 14.25 14.50
CA THR A 127 -7.08 14.52 15.70
C THR A 127 -6.21 15.36 16.62
N VAL A 128 -6.78 16.38 17.25
CA VAL A 128 -6.11 17.09 18.36
C VAL A 128 -6.66 16.51 19.66
N SER A 129 -5.79 16.12 20.59
CA SER A 129 -6.17 15.49 21.87
C SER A 129 -5.35 16.09 23.01
N GLU A 130 -5.75 15.83 24.26
CA GLU A 130 -4.97 16.20 25.47
C GLU A 130 -4.60 17.70 25.57
N VAL A 131 -5.51 18.56 25.17
CA VAL A 131 -5.39 20.02 25.29
C VAL A 131 -5.51 20.48 26.75
N PRO A 132 -4.85 21.59 27.14
CA PRO A 132 -4.91 22.12 28.50
C PRO A 132 -6.31 22.69 28.82
N GLU A 133 -6.56 23.01 30.10
CA GLU A 133 -7.83 23.60 30.55
C GLU A 133 -7.98 25.10 30.21
N VAL A 134 -7.03 25.65 29.47
CA VAL A 134 -7.09 27.03 28.95
C VAL A 134 -7.40 27.00 27.47
N PRO A 135 -8.18 27.97 26.94
CA PRO A 135 -8.40 28.09 25.51
C PRO A 135 -7.07 28.17 24.75
N LEU A 136 -6.97 27.43 23.64
CA LEU A 136 -5.82 27.47 22.75
C LEU A 136 -6.25 27.85 21.34
N ASP A 137 -5.49 28.75 20.72
CA ASP A 137 -5.58 29.05 19.29
C ASP A 137 -4.43 28.34 18.56
N ILE A 138 -4.80 27.46 17.63
CA ILE A 138 -3.89 26.57 16.89
C ILE A 138 -4.08 26.84 15.40
N SER A 139 -3.01 27.17 14.70
CA SER A 139 -2.96 27.24 13.24
C SER A 139 -2.22 26.02 12.68
N ILE A 140 -2.82 25.34 11.72
CA ILE A 140 -2.27 24.13 11.09
C ILE A 140 -2.23 24.34 9.59
N THR A 141 -1.03 24.25 9.03
CA THR A 141 -0.78 24.28 7.59
C THR A 141 -0.29 22.91 7.14
N ILE A 142 -0.93 22.35 6.11
CA ILE A 142 -0.58 21.07 5.52
C ILE A 142 -0.10 21.31 4.09
N THR A 143 1.10 20.85 3.78
CA THR A 143 1.71 20.97 2.46
C THR A 143 2.07 19.59 1.90
N ASP A 144 2.00 19.45 0.58
CA ASP A 144 2.56 18.29 -0.11
C ASP A 144 4.11 18.34 -0.11
N ALA A 145 4.74 17.25 -0.54
CA ALA A 145 6.20 17.17 -0.67
C ALA A 145 6.80 18.15 -1.70
N GLN A 146 5.98 18.80 -2.53
CA GLN A 146 6.38 19.83 -3.49
C GLN A 146 6.25 21.25 -2.91
N GLY A 147 5.74 21.39 -1.68
CA GLY A 147 5.52 22.65 -1.00
C GLY A 147 4.20 23.34 -1.38
N THR A 148 3.29 22.64 -2.05
CA THR A 148 1.93 23.16 -2.31
C THR A 148 1.13 23.09 -1.03
N VAL A 149 0.55 24.21 -0.60
CA VAL A 149 -0.41 24.24 0.51
C VAL A 149 -1.69 23.54 0.09
N LEU A 150 -2.05 22.48 0.80
CA LEU A 150 -3.26 21.70 0.59
C LEU A 150 -4.39 22.22 1.48
N GLU A 151 -4.07 22.52 2.74
CA GLU A 151 -5.02 23.01 3.74
C GLU A 151 -4.33 23.97 4.72
N GLU A 152 -5.08 24.96 5.18
CA GLU A 152 -4.71 25.92 6.23
C GLU A 152 -5.91 26.10 7.16
N ILE A 153 -5.76 25.77 8.43
CA ILE A 153 -6.86 25.65 9.38
C ILE A 153 -6.49 26.30 10.70
N ASP A 154 -7.28 27.28 11.11
CA ASP A 154 -7.23 27.88 12.45
C ASP A 154 -8.32 27.26 13.33
N LEU A 155 -7.92 26.80 14.52
CA LEU A 155 -8.77 26.16 15.51
C LEU A 155 -8.65 26.87 16.85
N THR A 156 -9.79 27.23 17.43
CA THR A 156 -9.88 27.60 18.84
C THR A 156 -10.40 26.41 19.63
N ILE A 157 -9.63 25.92 20.59
CA ILE A 157 -9.99 24.81 21.46
C ILE A 157 -10.32 25.37 22.85
N GLU A 158 -11.61 25.48 23.16
CA GLU A 158 -12.09 26.02 24.43
C GLU A 158 -12.17 24.98 25.56
N GLU A 159 -12.28 23.69 25.23
CA GLU A 159 -12.49 22.61 26.20
C GLU A 159 -11.52 21.42 26.03
N ARG A 160 -11.10 20.84 27.16
CA ARG A 160 -10.14 19.72 27.29
C ARG A 160 -10.43 18.47 26.46
N HIS A 161 -11.68 18.28 26.01
CA HIS A 161 -12.16 17.07 25.34
C HIS A 161 -12.68 17.33 23.93
N SER A 162 -12.16 18.37 23.27
CA SER A 162 -12.50 18.68 21.90
C SER A 162 -11.78 17.73 20.94
N ASP A 163 -12.46 16.69 20.46
CA ASP A 163 -11.99 15.80 19.37
C ASP A 163 -12.09 16.52 18.00
N GLN A 164 -11.38 17.65 17.86
CA GLN A 164 -11.32 18.38 16.59
C GLN A 164 -10.58 17.54 15.55
N LYS A 165 -11.17 17.47 14.35
CA LYS A 165 -10.65 16.71 13.22
C LYS A 165 -10.25 17.65 12.10
N VAL A 166 -9.02 17.48 11.63
CA VAL A 166 -8.40 18.33 10.62
C VAL A 166 -8.13 17.47 9.39
N PRO A 167 -8.79 17.71 8.24
CA PRO A 167 -8.55 16.91 7.04
C PRO A 167 -7.09 17.04 6.58
N VAL A 168 -6.50 15.93 6.13
CA VAL A 168 -5.14 15.88 5.58
C VAL A 168 -5.19 15.62 4.09
N ALA A 169 -5.46 14.36 3.72
CA ALA A 169 -5.52 13.90 2.36
C ALA A 169 -6.17 12.51 2.34
N SER A 170 -6.64 12.08 1.17
CA SER A 170 -6.98 10.69 0.89
C SER A 170 -5.86 9.95 0.16
N GLU A 171 -4.94 10.67 -0.48
CA GLU A 171 -3.87 10.08 -1.29
C GLU A 171 -2.71 9.60 -0.44
N PHE A 172 -2.00 8.61 -0.94
CA PHE A 172 -0.75 8.17 -0.33
C PHE A 172 0.34 9.16 -0.69
N GLY A 173 1.17 9.48 0.28
CA GLY A 173 2.22 10.47 0.09
C GLY A 173 2.83 10.94 1.39
N THR A 174 3.83 11.79 1.24
CA THR A 174 4.47 12.49 2.33
C THR A 174 3.97 13.92 2.36
N TYR A 175 3.57 14.36 3.54
CA TYR A 175 3.01 15.67 3.81
C TYR A 175 3.83 16.35 4.89
N ILE A 176 4.04 17.65 4.76
CA ILE A 176 4.70 18.46 5.77
C ILE A 176 3.60 19.26 6.49
N MET A 177 3.55 19.10 7.80
CA MET A 177 2.61 19.79 8.67
C MET A 177 3.37 20.84 9.47
N GLU A 178 2.91 22.07 9.41
CA GLU A 178 3.34 23.14 10.28
C GLU A 178 2.21 23.47 11.26
N ILE A 179 2.49 23.36 12.55
CA ILE A 179 1.51 23.57 13.62
C ILE A 179 2.05 24.69 14.49
N THR A 180 1.28 25.77 14.58
CA THR A 180 1.58 26.94 15.41
C THR A 180 0.53 27.05 16.50
N VAL A 181 0.97 27.18 17.75
CA VAL A 181 0.09 27.45 18.89
C VAL A 181 0.42 28.83 19.42
N GLU A 182 -0.60 29.70 19.48
CA GLU A 182 -0.44 31.07 19.96
C GLU A 182 0.21 31.06 21.35
N ASP A 183 1.17 31.95 21.57
CA ASP A 183 2.01 32.08 22.77
C ASP A 183 3.00 30.93 23.07
N TRP A 184 2.94 29.79 22.37
CA TRP A 184 3.74 28.59 22.70
C TRP A 184 4.74 28.21 21.60
N GLY A 185 4.50 28.64 20.36
CA GLY A 185 5.44 28.50 19.24
C GLY A 185 4.97 27.55 18.14
N SER A 186 5.89 27.19 17.24
CA SER A 186 5.61 26.40 16.03
C SER A 186 6.45 25.13 15.95
N VAL A 187 5.88 24.06 15.41
CA VAL A 187 6.55 22.80 15.12
C VAL A 187 6.27 22.38 13.67
N THR A 188 7.27 21.82 13.00
CA THR A 188 7.15 21.30 11.62
C THR A 188 7.50 19.82 11.60
N GLU A 189 6.60 19.01 11.06
CA GLU A 189 6.66 17.55 11.12
C GLU A 189 6.29 16.91 9.79
N GLU A 190 6.87 15.74 9.53
CA GLU A 190 6.60 14.96 8.33
C GLU A 190 5.60 13.84 8.64
N LEU A 191 4.51 13.77 7.87
CA LEU A 191 3.50 12.73 7.93
C LEU A 191 3.50 11.93 6.64
N THR A 192 3.70 10.62 6.74
CA THR A 192 3.60 9.72 5.59
C THR A 192 2.31 8.91 5.65
N LEU A 193 1.45 9.05 4.64
CA LEU A 193 0.28 8.22 4.39
C LEU A 193 0.69 7.08 3.45
N ALA A 194 1.06 5.91 4.00
CA ALA A 194 1.57 4.77 3.23
C ALA A 194 1.10 3.41 3.76
N SER A 195 0.90 3.32 5.07
CA SER A 195 0.33 2.18 5.79
C SER A 195 0.01 2.66 7.22
N ALA A 196 -0.90 1.97 7.91
CA ALA A 196 -1.45 2.29 9.23
C ALA A 196 -0.57 3.28 10.04
N PRO A 197 -0.81 4.60 9.95
CA PRO A 197 0.16 5.52 10.49
C PRO A 197 0.23 5.34 12.00
N GLU A 198 1.43 5.11 12.52
CA GLU A 198 1.65 5.26 13.95
C GLU A 198 1.14 6.65 14.38
N PRO A 199 0.51 6.77 15.55
CA PRO A 199 0.12 8.08 16.03
C PRO A 199 1.38 8.95 16.17
N ILE A 200 1.44 10.06 15.42
CA ILE A 200 2.50 11.05 15.58
C ILE A 200 2.17 11.86 16.83
N LEU A 201 2.99 11.72 17.87
CA LEU A 201 2.82 12.44 19.12
C LEU A 201 3.68 13.70 19.12
N LEU A 202 3.05 14.86 18.98
CA LEU A 202 3.74 16.14 19.07
C LEU A 202 3.66 16.65 20.50
N ASN A 203 4.80 16.79 21.14
CA ASN A 203 4.88 17.32 22.50
C ASN A 203 5.37 18.75 22.43
N ILE A 204 4.46 19.71 22.65
CA ILE A 204 4.81 21.12 22.77
C ILE A 204 4.97 21.41 24.26
N ARG A 205 6.17 21.77 24.68
CA ARG A 205 6.49 22.13 26.06
C ARG A 205 6.63 23.64 26.16
N ASP A 206 5.99 24.21 27.16
CA ASP A 206 6.29 25.56 27.65
C ASP A 206 7.68 25.52 28.32
N ASP A 207 8.57 26.45 27.94
CA ASP A 207 9.95 26.55 28.42
C ASP A 207 10.02 27.16 29.84
N ASP A 208 8.93 27.74 30.35
CA ASP A 208 8.83 28.16 31.75
C ASP A 208 8.60 26.93 32.65
N GLU A 209 9.65 26.54 33.39
CA GLU A 209 9.80 25.33 34.24
C GLU A 209 8.72 25.09 35.34
N ALA A 210 7.54 25.72 35.27
CA ALA A 210 6.47 25.58 36.25
C ALA A 210 5.08 25.25 35.68
N LYS A 211 4.82 25.23 34.37
CA LYS A 211 3.43 25.06 33.86
C LYS A 211 3.30 24.17 32.61
N SER A 212 2.35 23.24 32.72
CA SER A 212 1.61 22.51 31.68
C SER A 212 2.32 22.18 30.35
N SER A 213 2.85 20.96 30.21
CA SER A 213 3.04 20.37 28.87
C SER A 213 1.68 19.92 28.31
N PHE A 214 1.38 20.21 27.05
CA PHE A 214 0.29 19.56 26.31
C PHE A 214 0.86 18.75 25.14
N SER A 215 0.17 17.66 24.80
CA SER A 215 0.58 16.81 23.69
C SER A 215 -0.48 16.88 22.60
N VAL A 216 -0.11 17.28 21.39
CA VAL A 216 -0.97 17.15 20.21
C VAL A 216 -0.73 15.76 19.65
N GLN A 217 -1.69 14.86 19.85
CA GLN A 217 -1.62 13.50 19.33
C GLN A 217 -2.26 13.42 17.94
N ILE A 218 -1.46 13.46 16.90
CA ILE A 218 -1.92 13.16 15.55
C ILE A 218 -2.14 11.65 15.45
N ARG A 219 -3.35 11.22 15.76
CA ARG A 219 -3.77 9.85 15.47
C ARG A 219 -4.21 9.78 14.03
N SER A 220 -3.51 9.00 13.21
CA SER A 220 -4.21 8.44 12.08
C SER A 220 -5.22 7.42 12.62
N ILE A 221 -6.44 7.47 12.11
CA ILE A 221 -7.38 6.37 12.28
C ILE A 221 -6.88 5.28 11.33
N SER A 222 -5.88 4.50 11.78
CA SER A 222 -5.54 3.26 11.14
C SER A 222 -6.56 2.21 11.58
N ASP A 223 -7.44 1.85 10.66
CA ASP A 223 -8.23 0.64 10.80
C ASP A 223 -7.25 -0.54 10.90
N GLN A 224 -7.17 -1.08 12.12
CA GLN A 224 -6.75 -2.44 12.45
C GLN A 224 -5.42 -2.92 11.87
N GLY A 225 -4.38 -2.86 12.71
CA GLY A 225 -3.34 -3.88 12.82
C GLY A 225 -2.55 -4.19 11.55
N ALA A 226 -1.38 -3.56 11.42
CA ALA A 226 -0.29 -4.09 10.61
C ALA A 226 0.19 -5.41 11.24
N PHE A 227 -0.51 -6.50 10.96
CA PHE A 227 0.00 -7.83 11.22
C PHE A 227 0.98 -8.15 10.09
N ALA A 228 2.22 -8.45 10.47
CA ALA A 228 3.26 -8.95 9.57
C ALA A 228 2.72 -10.09 8.69
N CYS A 229 3.20 -10.18 7.44
CA CYS A 229 2.81 -11.30 6.58
C CYS A 229 3.32 -12.63 7.20
N PRO A 230 2.56 -13.74 7.15
CA PRO A 230 2.92 -14.98 7.85
C PRO A 230 4.28 -15.58 7.45
N TRP A 231 4.73 -15.29 6.23
CA TRP A 231 6.00 -15.76 5.67
C TRP A 231 7.21 -14.85 5.99
N GLU A 232 7.03 -13.70 6.64
CA GLU A 232 8.13 -12.77 6.98
C GLU A 232 9.09 -13.34 8.04
N GLN A 233 8.64 -14.32 8.83
CA GLN A 233 9.41 -14.91 9.94
C GLN A 233 10.11 -16.24 9.59
N ARG A 234 10.12 -16.66 8.31
CA ARG A 234 10.69 -17.95 7.88
C ARG A 234 12.11 -17.82 7.32
#